data_AF-A0A9D9IXG9-F1
#
_entry.id   AF-A0A9D9IXG9-F1
#
_cell.length_a   1.000
_cell.length_b   1.000
_cell.length_c   1.000
_cell.angle_alpha   90.00
_cell.angle_beta   90.00
_cell.angle_gamma   90.00
#
_symmetry.space_group_name_H-M   'P 1'
#
loop_
_entity.id
_entity.type
_entity.pdbx_description
1 polymer ?
#
loop_
_entity_poly.entity_id
_entity_poly.type
_entity_poly.pdbx_seq_one_letter_code
_entity_poly.pdbx_strand_id
1 'polypeptide(L)'
;GSAPAEPARQQESDAAGKPAWASEDVLMSRPAMSAALSAANGIRLDYDDSQVIDGSGVFHFSLTNGSGADMTPFIVIEEPSASIVSRAEAIDDKGRSYSAADGRMSVTIGGSTMDARHRDPVFRFTSGQTVSGSVRISGLDSDASSLEIRIPLRDFDPDAYPYRRGYIIIRNIPVSQ
;
A
#
# COMPACT_ATOMS: atom_id res chain seq x y z
N GLY A 1 -48.01 3.57 55.31
CA GLY A 1 -47.27 4.08 54.13
C GLY A 1 -45.84 3.62 54.22
N SER A 2 -45.23 3.33 53.08
CA SER A 2 -43.78 3.14 52.81
C SER A 2 -42.95 2.21 53.71
N ALA A 3 -42.43 1.14 53.08
CA ALA A 3 -41.22 0.38 53.48
C ALA A 3 -39.95 1.16 52.99
N PRO A 4 -38.68 0.66 53.03
CA PRO A 4 -38.12 -0.70 53.18
C PRO A 4 -37.41 -0.88 54.55
N ALA A 5 -36.45 -1.78 54.85
CA ALA A 5 -35.60 -2.67 54.04
C ALA A 5 -35.08 -3.92 54.82
N GLU A 6 -34.21 -4.70 54.16
CA GLU A 6 -33.58 -5.96 54.57
C GLU A 6 -32.04 -5.82 54.51
N PRO A 7 -31.23 -6.51 55.36
CA PRO A 7 -29.77 -6.49 55.26
C PRO A 7 -29.11 -7.81 54.79
N ALA A 8 -28.04 -7.62 54.00
CA ALA A 8 -26.85 -8.48 53.86
C ALA A 8 -26.99 -9.90 53.25
N ARG A 9 -26.61 -10.00 51.97
CA ARG A 9 -26.08 -11.25 51.37
C ARG A 9 -24.68 -11.55 51.90
N GLN A 10 -24.32 -12.82 51.91
CA GLN A 10 -22.92 -13.27 51.86
C GLN A 10 -22.67 -14.18 50.66
N GLN A 11 -21.38 -14.21 50.28
CA GLN A 11 -20.65 -15.24 49.56
C GLN A 11 -20.50 -15.12 48.03
N GLU A 12 -19.24 -15.05 47.62
CA GLU A 12 -18.74 -14.99 46.24
C GLU A 12 -18.95 -16.29 45.44
N SER A 13 -18.96 -16.16 44.12
CA SER A 13 -18.02 -16.94 43.29
C SER A 13 -17.73 -16.23 41.96
N ASP A 14 -16.48 -16.38 41.53
CA ASP A 14 -15.71 -15.61 40.56
C ASP A 14 -16.21 -15.43 39.11
N ALA A 15 -15.63 -14.39 38.50
CA ALA A 15 -15.12 -14.35 37.13
C ALA A 15 -16.06 -14.69 35.95
N ALA A 16 -16.79 -13.67 35.53
CA ALA A 16 -16.84 -13.22 34.13
C ALA A 16 -16.62 -14.28 33.03
N GLY A 17 -17.71 -14.95 32.61
CA GLY A 17 -17.74 -15.69 31.36
C GLY A 17 -17.42 -14.77 30.17
N LYS A 18 -16.34 -15.07 29.44
CA LYS A 18 -16.04 -14.40 28.16
C LYS A 18 -17.13 -14.74 27.13
N PRO A 19 -17.56 -13.80 26.28
CA PRO A 19 -18.54 -14.09 25.24
C PRO A 19 -17.99 -15.07 24.19
N ALA A 20 -18.84 -15.97 23.71
CA ALA A 20 -18.51 -17.16 22.91
C ALA A 20 -18.12 -16.88 21.43
N TRP A 21 -17.49 -15.73 21.15
CA TRP A 21 -16.77 -15.47 19.90
C TRP A 21 -15.24 -15.50 20.09
N ALA A 22 -14.77 -15.60 21.35
CA ALA A 22 -13.36 -15.80 21.68
C ALA A 22 -12.95 -17.29 21.61
N SER A 23 -13.16 -17.92 20.45
CA SER A 23 -12.67 -19.29 20.15
C SER A 23 -12.61 -19.50 18.64
N GLU A 24 -11.51 -19.05 18.05
CA GLU A 24 -10.70 -19.77 17.04
C GLU A 24 -9.65 -18.78 16.53
N ASP A 25 -8.44 -18.85 17.10
CA ASP A 25 -7.24 -18.33 16.47
C ASP A 25 -6.97 -19.17 15.20
N VAL A 26 -7.77 -18.92 14.16
CA VAL A 26 -7.37 -19.27 12.80
C VAL A 26 -6.24 -18.31 12.46
N LEU A 27 -5.04 -18.74 12.85
CA LEU A 27 -3.77 -18.24 12.34
C LEU A 27 -3.67 -18.61 10.85
N MET A 28 -4.57 -18.04 10.04
CA MET A 28 -4.35 -17.84 8.61
C MET A 28 -3.00 -17.15 8.53
N SER A 29 -1.99 -17.90 8.11
CA SER A 29 -0.61 -17.45 8.06
C SER A 29 -0.53 -16.26 7.12
N ARG A 30 -0.59 -15.05 7.70
CA ARG A 30 -0.38 -13.79 6.98
C ARG A 30 0.90 -13.94 6.16
N PRO A 31 0.89 -13.62 4.85
CA PRO A 31 2.10 -13.59 4.04
C PRO A 31 3.20 -12.80 4.75
N ALA A 32 4.45 -13.27 4.63
CA ALA A 32 5.58 -12.61 5.27
C ALA A 32 5.65 -11.13 4.83
N MET A 33 5.55 -10.23 5.81
CA MET A 33 5.28 -8.79 5.67
C MET A 33 5.68 -8.16 4.33
N SER A 34 4.71 -7.55 3.64
CA SER A 34 4.96 -6.63 2.53
C SER A 34 5.71 -5.39 3.06
N ALA A 35 7.02 -5.34 2.81
CA ALA A 35 7.83 -4.20 3.21
C ALA A 35 7.55 -2.99 2.30
N ALA A 36 6.74 -2.05 2.81
CA ALA A 36 6.53 -0.74 2.22
C ALA A 36 7.77 0.15 2.45
N LEU A 37 8.50 0.49 1.40
CA LEU A 37 9.61 1.45 1.47
C LEU A 37 9.30 2.68 0.61
N SER A 38 9.09 3.81 1.28
CA SER A 38 9.19 5.15 0.69
C SER A 38 10.55 5.75 1.03
N ALA A 39 11.29 6.22 0.04
CA ALA A 39 12.58 6.88 0.28
C ALA A 39 12.46 8.34 0.77
N ALA A 40 11.28 8.94 0.62
CA ALA A 40 11.02 10.30 1.06
C ALA A 40 10.72 10.30 2.57
N ASN A 41 11.59 10.95 3.34
CA ASN A 41 11.45 11.02 4.80
C ASN A 41 10.11 11.69 5.18
N GLY A 42 9.41 11.11 6.17
CA GLY A 42 8.07 11.57 6.57
C GLY A 42 6.91 11.09 5.69
N ILE A 43 7.15 10.40 4.57
CA ILE A 43 6.07 9.85 3.73
C ILE A 43 5.71 8.43 4.18
N ARG A 44 4.46 8.23 4.64
CA ARG A 44 3.92 6.90 4.95
C ARG A 44 3.21 6.33 3.73
N LEU A 45 3.37 5.02 3.52
CA LEU A 45 2.63 4.21 2.56
C LEU A 45 1.83 3.16 3.33
N ASP A 46 0.51 3.20 3.18
CA ASP A 46 -0.41 2.17 3.68
C ASP A 46 -1.09 1.52 2.46
N TYR A 47 -1.28 0.21 2.46
CA TYR A 47 -1.88 -0.54 1.34
C TYR A 47 -2.99 -1.47 1.86
N ASP A 48 -3.94 -1.79 1.00
CA ASP A 48 -5.04 -2.73 1.30
C ASP A 48 -4.78 -4.09 0.62
N ASP A 49 -5.38 -5.16 1.15
CA ASP A 49 -5.25 -6.50 0.58
C ASP A 49 -5.90 -6.54 -0.82
N SER A 50 -5.11 -6.95 -1.80
CA SER A 50 -5.44 -6.77 -3.22
C SER A 50 -6.38 -7.83 -3.78
N GLN A 51 -7.29 -7.40 -4.66
CA GLN A 51 -8.07 -8.31 -5.51
C GLN A 51 -7.42 -8.44 -6.89
N VAL A 52 -7.24 -9.69 -7.32
CA VAL A 52 -6.92 -10.07 -8.70
C VAL A 52 -8.12 -10.84 -9.23
N ILE A 53 -8.51 -10.55 -10.47
CA ILE A 53 -9.68 -11.15 -11.14
C ILE A 53 -9.30 -11.36 -12.61
N ASP A 54 -9.52 -12.56 -13.14
CA ASP A 54 -9.37 -12.91 -14.57
C ASP A 54 -8.05 -12.44 -15.21
N GLY A 55 -6.91 -12.75 -14.58
CA GLY A 55 -5.59 -12.36 -15.11
C GLY A 55 -5.33 -10.84 -15.15
N SER A 56 -6.11 -10.05 -14.41
CA SER A 56 -5.87 -8.62 -14.20
C SER A 56 -5.92 -8.26 -12.73
N GLY A 57 -4.95 -7.50 -12.24
CA GLY A 57 -4.84 -7.12 -10.83
C GLY A 57 -5.09 -5.63 -10.63
N VAL A 58 -5.81 -5.28 -9.56
CA VAL A 58 -5.93 -3.88 -9.10
C VAL A 58 -5.49 -3.80 -7.64
N PHE A 59 -4.45 -3.02 -7.41
CA PHE A 59 -3.78 -2.87 -6.13
C PHE A 59 -4.04 -1.48 -5.60
N HIS A 60 -4.62 -1.36 -4.41
CA HIS A 60 -4.96 -0.07 -3.81
C HIS A 60 -4.00 0.28 -2.68
N PHE A 61 -3.62 1.56 -2.63
CA PHE A 61 -2.77 2.09 -1.58
C PHE A 61 -3.11 3.54 -1.27
N SER A 62 -2.50 4.08 -0.23
CA SER A 62 -2.54 5.49 0.10
C SER A 62 -1.16 5.98 0.52
N LEU A 63 -0.87 7.23 0.19
CA LEU A 63 0.34 7.92 0.65
C LEU A 63 -0.09 9.03 1.61
N THR A 64 0.55 9.13 2.77
CA THR A 64 0.35 10.25 3.70
C THR A 64 1.62 11.09 3.81
N ASN A 65 1.51 12.40 3.57
CA ASN A 65 2.62 13.34 3.68
C ASN A 65 2.76 13.85 5.12
N GLY A 66 3.65 13.23 5.89
CA GLY A 66 4.07 13.69 7.22
C GLY A 66 5.39 14.46 7.24
N SER A 67 5.90 14.93 6.09
CA SER A 67 7.20 15.62 6.00
C SER A 67 7.23 17.01 6.64
N GLY A 68 6.06 17.65 6.76
CA GLY A 68 5.93 19.05 7.17
C GLY A 68 5.91 20.05 6.01
N ALA A 69 6.23 19.64 4.78
CA ALA A 69 6.28 20.50 3.59
C ALA A 69 5.27 20.08 2.49
N ASP A 70 4.88 21.00 1.63
CA ASP A 70 4.08 20.72 0.44
C ASP A 70 4.96 20.18 -0.70
N MET A 71 4.49 19.14 -1.38
CA MET A 71 5.26 18.42 -2.40
C MET A 71 4.49 18.32 -3.72
N THR A 72 5.22 18.30 -4.85
CA THR A 72 4.62 18.17 -6.20
C THR A 72 5.37 17.12 -7.04
N PRO A 73 5.34 15.84 -6.64
CA PRO A 73 6.13 14.80 -7.27
C PRO A 73 5.63 14.37 -8.66
N PHE A 74 6.57 13.90 -9.48
CA PHE A 74 6.33 13.25 -10.79
C PHE A 74 6.34 11.73 -10.63
N ILE A 75 5.41 11.01 -11.28
CA ILE A 75 5.41 9.54 -11.38
C ILE A 75 6.16 9.12 -12.64
N VAL A 76 7.29 8.45 -12.51
CA VAL A 76 8.20 8.23 -13.65
C VAL A 76 8.04 6.83 -14.24
N ILE A 77 8.01 6.69 -15.57
CA ILE A 77 8.01 5.37 -16.21
C ILE A 77 9.40 4.72 -16.13
N GLU A 78 10.46 5.48 -16.47
CA GLU A 78 11.85 5.03 -16.40
C GLU A 78 12.80 6.12 -15.88
N GLU A 79 13.68 5.75 -14.94
CA GLU A 79 14.80 6.57 -14.47
C GLU A 79 16.11 5.79 -14.59
N PRO A 80 16.83 5.91 -15.72
CA PRO A 80 18.07 5.16 -15.98
C PRO A 80 19.22 5.44 -15.00
N SER A 81 19.13 6.49 -14.17
CA SER A 81 20.16 6.89 -13.20
C SER A 81 19.73 6.73 -11.74
N ALA A 82 18.64 6.01 -11.49
CA ALA A 82 18.23 5.60 -10.14
C ALA A 82 18.94 4.30 -9.74
N SER A 83 19.42 4.24 -8.49
CA SER A 83 20.18 3.12 -7.95
C SER A 83 19.35 2.01 -7.31
N ILE A 84 18.03 2.21 -7.16
CA ILE A 84 17.13 1.31 -6.41
C ILE A 84 15.90 0.92 -7.24
N VAL A 85 15.17 1.89 -7.80
CA VAL A 85 14.05 1.65 -8.73
C VAL A 85 14.28 2.45 -10.00
N SER A 86 14.56 1.78 -11.11
CA SER A 86 14.82 2.41 -12.42
C SER A 86 13.60 2.40 -13.35
N ARG A 87 12.51 1.71 -13.00
CA ARG A 87 11.32 1.54 -13.86
C ARG A 87 10.06 1.35 -13.01
N ALA A 88 8.93 1.84 -13.53
CA ALA A 88 7.59 1.49 -13.04
C ALA A 88 7.19 0.11 -13.57
N GLU A 89 7.27 -0.89 -12.70
CA GLU A 89 7.06 -2.31 -13.02
C GLU A 89 6.47 -3.08 -11.86
N ALA A 90 5.72 -4.13 -12.17
CA ALA A 90 5.46 -5.22 -11.25
C ALA A 90 6.25 -6.46 -11.69
N ILE A 91 6.75 -7.23 -10.73
CA ILE A 91 7.50 -8.47 -10.96
C ILE A 91 6.86 -9.59 -10.14
N ASP A 92 6.61 -10.74 -10.73
CA ASP A 92 6.06 -11.90 -10.01
C ASP A 92 7.13 -12.82 -9.42
N ASP A 93 6.70 -13.82 -8.64
CA ASP A 93 7.57 -14.86 -8.06
C ASP A 93 8.26 -15.77 -9.09
N LYS A 94 7.91 -15.65 -10.38
CA LYS A 94 8.58 -16.32 -11.51
C LYS A 94 9.58 -15.40 -12.23
N GLY A 95 9.68 -14.13 -11.83
CA GLY A 95 10.57 -13.13 -12.42
C GLY A 95 10.04 -12.48 -13.70
N ARG A 96 8.76 -12.66 -14.05
CA ARG A 96 8.13 -11.98 -15.19
C ARG A 96 7.84 -10.53 -14.83
N SER A 97 8.12 -9.62 -15.77
CA SER A 97 7.90 -8.18 -15.64
C SER A 97 6.62 -7.74 -16.35
N TYR A 98 5.83 -6.93 -15.67
CA TYR A 98 4.62 -6.26 -16.16
C TYR A 98 4.86 -4.76 -16.01
N SER A 99 5.44 -4.12 -17.04
CA SER A 99 5.87 -2.72 -16.96
C SER A 99 4.88 -1.75 -17.58
N ALA A 100 4.95 -0.49 -17.14
CA ALA A 100 4.17 0.58 -17.75
C ALA A 100 4.68 1.00 -19.14
N ALA A 101 5.97 0.81 -19.41
CA ALA A 101 6.55 1.04 -20.73
C ALA A 101 5.97 0.07 -21.78
N ASP A 102 5.72 -1.18 -21.38
CA ASP A 102 5.13 -2.23 -22.23
C ASP A 102 3.59 -2.18 -22.27
N GLY A 103 2.96 -1.23 -21.57
CA GLY A 103 1.51 -1.11 -21.47
C GLY A 103 0.81 -2.19 -20.62
N ARG A 104 1.57 -3.01 -19.87
CA ARG A 104 1.04 -4.04 -18.96
C ARG A 104 0.75 -3.53 -17.55
N MET A 105 1.13 -2.29 -17.24
CA MET A 105 0.88 -1.64 -15.96
C MET A 105 0.45 -0.18 -16.15
N SER A 106 -0.43 0.30 -15.28
CA SER A 106 -0.67 1.74 -15.09
C SER A 106 -0.73 2.08 -13.60
N VAL A 107 -0.34 3.30 -13.25
CA VAL A 107 -0.30 3.81 -11.88
C VAL A 107 -1.09 5.09 -11.82
N THR A 108 -2.03 5.19 -10.88
CA THR A 108 -2.74 6.44 -10.56
C THR A 108 -2.40 6.85 -9.13
N ILE A 109 -2.02 8.10 -8.89
CA ILE A 109 -1.81 8.66 -7.54
C ILE A 109 -2.40 10.07 -7.49
N GLY A 110 -3.23 10.36 -6.49
CA GLY A 110 -3.85 11.68 -6.34
C GLY A 110 -4.74 12.10 -7.53
N GLY A 111 -5.23 11.14 -8.31
CA GLY A 111 -5.98 11.35 -9.56
C GLY A 111 -5.12 11.42 -10.83
N SER A 112 -3.81 11.60 -10.71
CA SER A 112 -2.88 11.67 -11.85
C SER A 112 -2.42 10.28 -12.28
N THR A 113 -2.49 9.97 -13.57
CA THR A 113 -2.28 8.61 -14.11
C THR A 113 -1.09 8.53 -15.05
N MET A 114 -0.23 7.54 -14.81
CA MET A 114 0.96 7.16 -15.57
C MET A 114 0.69 5.84 -16.29
N ASP A 115 0.89 5.81 -17.61
CA ASP A 115 0.75 4.63 -18.47
C ASP A 115 1.62 4.80 -19.75
N ALA A 116 1.58 3.83 -20.66
CA ALA A 116 2.38 3.86 -21.90
C ALA A 116 2.19 5.11 -22.78
N ARG A 117 1.06 5.84 -22.63
CA ARG A 117 0.73 7.09 -23.34
C ARG A 117 1.00 8.32 -22.48
N HIS A 118 0.77 8.23 -21.17
CA HIS A 118 0.93 9.32 -20.21
C HIS A 118 2.24 9.17 -19.42
N ARG A 119 3.31 9.78 -19.94
CA ARG A 119 4.62 9.80 -19.27
C ARG A 119 4.70 10.93 -18.26
N ASP A 120 5.37 10.66 -17.13
CA ASP A 120 5.79 11.63 -16.12
C ASP A 120 4.66 12.55 -15.57
N PRO A 121 3.45 12.03 -15.24
CA PRO A 121 2.39 12.85 -14.67
C PRO A 121 2.74 13.35 -13.26
N VAL A 122 2.20 14.52 -12.92
CA VAL A 122 2.42 15.21 -11.65
C VAL A 122 1.19 15.08 -10.75
N PHE A 123 1.39 14.85 -9.45
CA PHE A 123 0.34 15.05 -8.44
C PHE A 123 0.79 16.05 -7.38
N ARG A 124 -0.19 16.67 -6.70
CA ARG A 124 0.08 17.54 -5.53
C ARG A 124 -0.13 16.75 -4.25
N PHE A 125 0.73 17.00 -3.27
CA PHE A 125 0.76 16.25 -2.03
C PHE A 125 1.10 17.20 -0.88
N THR A 126 0.10 17.91 -0.36
CA THR A 126 0.30 18.94 0.66
C THR A 126 0.64 18.34 2.01
N SER A 127 1.28 19.12 2.88
CA SER A 127 1.63 18.72 4.24
C SER A 127 0.40 18.24 5.01
N GLY A 128 0.49 17.08 5.65
CA GLY A 128 -0.61 16.42 6.36
C GLY A 128 -1.65 15.71 5.48
N GLN A 129 -1.56 15.80 4.15
CA GLN A 129 -2.53 15.19 3.25
C GLN A 129 -2.32 13.67 3.13
N THR A 130 -3.43 12.94 2.99
CA THR A 130 -3.42 11.56 2.45
C THR A 130 -3.99 11.59 1.03
N VAL A 131 -3.30 10.94 0.07
CA VAL A 131 -3.78 10.75 -1.31
C VAL A 131 -3.94 9.26 -1.61
N SER A 132 -5.02 8.91 -2.30
CA SER A 132 -5.24 7.55 -2.79
C SER A 132 -4.34 7.23 -3.99
N GLY A 133 -3.87 5.99 -4.06
CA GLY A 133 -3.15 5.42 -5.16
C GLY A 133 -3.78 4.10 -5.63
N SER A 134 -3.55 3.76 -6.90
CA SER A 134 -3.87 2.44 -7.42
C SER A 134 -2.88 2.02 -8.51
N VAL A 135 -2.54 0.73 -8.56
CA VAL A 135 -1.84 0.11 -9.70
C VAL A 135 -2.79 -0.85 -10.39
N ARG A 136 -2.86 -0.78 -11.71
CA ARG A 136 -3.54 -1.79 -12.55
C ARG A 136 -2.49 -2.58 -13.30
N ILE A 137 -2.61 -3.90 -13.30
CA ILE A 137 -1.71 -4.82 -14.03
C ILE A 137 -2.57 -5.69 -14.94
N SER A 138 -2.16 -5.87 -16.20
CA SER A 138 -2.89 -6.63 -17.21
C SER A 138 -2.12 -7.85 -17.72
N GLY A 139 -2.86 -8.94 -17.92
CA GLY A 139 -2.32 -10.21 -18.38
C GLY A 139 -1.36 -10.84 -17.36
N LEU A 140 -1.68 -10.78 -16.07
CA LEU A 140 -1.01 -11.57 -15.04
C LEU A 140 -1.14 -13.06 -15.38
N ASP A 141 -0.01 -13.75 -15.39
CA ASP A 141 0.06 -15.18 -15.66
C ASP A 141 -0.57 -16.00 -14.50
N SER A 142 -1.25 -17.09 -14.83
CA SER A 142 -2.08 -17.86 -13.87
C SER A 142 -1.29 -18.66 -12.81
N ASP A 143 0.03 -18.79 -12.97
CA ASP A 143 0.92 -19.45 -12.00
C ASP A 143 1.70 -18.45 -11.13
N ALA A 144 1.45 -17.14 -11.27
CA ALA A 144 1.94 -16.12 -10.35
C ALA A 144 1.22 -16.23 -9.00
N SER A 145 1.98 -16.31 -7.91
CA SER A 145 1.48 -16.44 -6.53
C SER A 145 1.71 -15.18 -5.69
N SER A 146 2.70 -14.37 -6.06
CA SER A 146 2.90 -13.05 -5.45
C SER A 146 3.56 -12.05 -6.40
N LEU A 147 3.44 -10.76 -6.06
CA LEU A 147 4.02 -9.65 -6.82
C LEU A 147 4.86 -8.73 -5.93
N GLU A 148 5.88 -8.13 -6.55
CA GLU A 148 6.56 -6.93 -6.09
C GLU A 148 6.27 -5.77 -7.06
N ILE A 149 5.65 -4.70 -6.56
CA ILE A 149 5.38 -3.47 -7.31
C ILE A 149 6.46 -2.45 -6.99
N ARG A 150 6.98 -1.80 -8.04
CA ARG A 150 7.98 -0.73 -7.98
C ARG A 150 7.52 0.47 -8.78
N ILE A 151 7.64 1.67 -8.20
CA ILE A 151 7.25 2.93 -8.84
C ILE A 151 8.31 4.00 -8.50
N PRO A 152 9.11 4.50 -9.46
CA PRO A 152 10.03 5.60 -9.22
C PRO A 152 9.29 6.93 -9.26
N LEU A 153 9.71 7.87 -8.40
CA LEU A 153 9.08 9.17 -8.21
C LEU A 153 10.17 10.25 -8.14
N ARG A 154 9.90 11.45 -8.67
CA ARG A 154 10.84 12.61 -8.58
C ARG A 154 10.23 13.80 -7.86
N ASP A 155 11.11 14.70 -7.41
CA ASP A 155 10.81 16.01 -6.86
C ASP A 155 9.87 15.98 -5.63
N PHE A 156 10.16 15.04 -4.71
CA PHE A 156 9.62 15.06 -3.35
C PHE A 156 10.09 16.31 -2.59
N ASP A 157 11.40 16.56 -2.58
CA ASP A 157 11.97 17.82 -2.09
C ASP A 157 12.95 18.37 -3.15
N PRO A 158 12.61 19.49 -3.83
CA PRO A 158 13.48 20.08 -4.85
C PRO A 158 14.71 20.77 -4.24
N ASP A 159 14.67 21.18 -2.98
CA ASP A 159 15.71 22.01 -2.33
C ASP A 159 16.69 21.14 -1.52
N ALA A 160 16.24 20.00 -0.99
CA ALA A 160 17.11 19.05 -0.30
C ALA A 160 17.69 18.00 -1.27
N TYR A 161 18.95 18.16 -1.67
CA TYR A 161 19.71 17.07 -2.31
C TYR A 161 20.18 16.06 -1.26
N PRO A 162 20.04 14.72 -1.46
CA PRO A 162 19.61 14.00 -2.67
C PRO A 162 18.11 13.65 -2.73
N TYR A 163 17.26 14.22 -1.87
CA TYR A 163 15.82 13.90 -1.69
C TYR A 163 14.90 14.32 -2.86
N ARG A 164 15.46 14.76 -3.99
CA ARG A 164 14.78 14.92 -5.29
C ARG A 164 14.27 13.60 -5.88
N ARG A 165 14.55 12.46 -5.25
CA ARG A 165 14.18 11.12 -5.71
C ARG A 165 13.45 10.38 -4.61
N GLY A 166 12.31 9.79 -4.97
CA GLY A 166 11.59 8.84 -4.17
C GLY A 166 11.31 7.57 -4.95
N TYR A 167 10.80 6.56 -4.26
CA TYR A 167 10.21 5.39 -4.87
C TYR A 167 9.16 4.82 -3.94
N ILE A 168 8.26 4.03 -4.52
CA ILE A 168 7.39 3.11 -3.81
C ILE A 168 7.88 1.71 -4.15
N ILE A 169 8.11 0.88 -3.14
CA ILE A 169 8.23 -0.57 -3.28
C ILE A 169 7.21 -1.21 -2.35
N ILE A 170 6.41 -2.13 -2.89
CA ILE A 170 5.50 -3.01 -2.14
C ILE A 170 5.83 -4.44 -2.55
N ARG A 171 6.18 -5.30 -1.59
CA ARG A 171 6.63 -6.69 -1.84
C ARG A 171 5.61 -7.73 -1.39
N ASN A 172 5.78 -8.98 -1.82
CA ASN A 172 5.03 -10.14 -1.32
C ASN A 172 3.51 -9.99 -1.41
N ILE A 173 3.02 -9.22 -2.39
CA ILE A 173 1.60 -8.95 -2.54
C ILE A 173 0.93 -10.24 -3.02
N PRO A 174 -0.04 -10.81 -2.29
CA PRO A 174 -0.64 -12.08 -2.66
C PRO A 174 -1.45 -11.96 -3.96
N VAL A 175 -1.28 -12.92 -4.87
CA VAL A 175 -2.09 -13.06 -6.08
C VAL A 175 -3.05 -14.22 -5.87
N SER A 176 -4.36 -13.92 -5.84
CA SER A 176 -5.41 -14.93 -5.88
C SER A 176 -6.06 -14.89 -7.27
N GLN A 177 -5.94 -15.98 -8.02
CA GLN A 177 -6.69 -16.21 -9.27
C GLN A 177 -7.93 -17.06 -8.98
#